data_AF-A0A482D5Q5-F1
#
_entry.id   AF-A0A482D5Q5-F1
#
_cell.length_a   1.000
_cell.length_b   1.000
_cell.length_c   1.000
_cell.angle_alpha   90.00
_cell.angle_beta   90.00
_cell.angle_gamma   90.00
#
_symmetry.space_group_name_H-M   'P 1'
#
loop_
_entity.id
_entity.type
_entity.pdbx_description
1 polymer ?
#
loop_
_entity_poly.entity_id
_entity_poly.type
_entity_poly.pdbx_seq_one_letter_code
_entity_poly.pdbx_strand_id
1 'polypeptide(L)'
;MPEIWRFVSPLLNYLVKYKVILFGILLFLVSTLSLYQVLKSNQDKVDLTDKLSQKEFLVASFSARAKSLLAENERILSEDARAELDTFNQVVDKYNVVKEKTASYKGQGVNVSSIEPQLVSVIDLILSKKYADADTLLTTLDTNLETELKNTQAAAAPKTTTTTTCSAVPSSGYCRLTINGFTVDVVAASVGSVWTDTDNSNDCSDSCPTKSLSSYVSANGGYAGINGTYFCPPDYSSCAGKVNSYDFPVYNSNLSKWLNYGNILWDNRAMMTFTSGGATFYPQAAGYFGQSVRAGIVNFPGLVYNGANIVGNYSLTSAQYTKGYRGGVAVKGGTVYLVIARSASVPDLAGVMVAMGVTHALNLDGGGSSAMYYNGSYKVGPGRLLPNALILK
;
A
#
# COMPACT_ATOMS: atom_id res chain seq x y z
N MET A 1 -32.35 96.75 47.17
CA MET A 1 -31.19 96.04 46.59
C MET A 1 -29.88 96.82 46.79
N PRO A 2 -29.26 96.82 48.00
CA PRO A 2 -27.81 97.05 48.04
C PRO A 2 -27.01 96.19 49.04
N GLU A 3 -27.64 95.25 49.77
CA GLU A 3 -27.02 94.51 50.89
C GLU A 3 -25.90 93.52 50.52
N ILE A 4 -25.74 93.14 49.26
CA ILE A 4 -24.64 92.26 48.84
C ILE A 4 -23.33 93.06 48.65
N TRP A 5 -23.38 94.37 48.39
CA TRP A 5 -22.19 95.18 48.06
C TRP A 5 -21.27 95.50 49.25
N ARG A 6 -21.77 95.46 50.50
CA ARG A 6 -20.96 95.74 51.70
C ARG A 6 -19.99 94.61 52.07
N PHE A 7 -20.29 93.36 51.72
CA PHE A 7 -19.37 92.24 51.87
C PHE A 7 -18.57 91.95 50.61
N VAL A 8 -19.10 92.31 49.43
CA VAL A 8 -18.39 92.15 48.15
C VAL A 8 -17.25 93.15 48.00
N SER A 9 -17.37 94.40 48.48
CA SER A 9 -16.31 95.42 48.35
C SER A 9 -14.97 95.07 49.02
N PRO A 10 -14.90 94.63 50.30
CA PRO A 10 -13.61 94.25 50.90
C PRO A 10 -13.05 92.98 50.30
N LEU A 11 -13.90 92.03 49.87
CA LEU A 11 -13.46 90.79 49.21
C LEU A 11 -12.95 91.05 47.78
N LEU A 12 -13.57 91.97 47.03
CA LEU A 12 -13.07 92.41 45.73
C LEU A 12 -11.76 93.18 45.88
N ASN A 13 -11.63 94.05 46.90
CA ASN A 13 -10.38 94.74 47.19
C ASN A 13 -9.29 93.77 47.65
N TYR A 14 -9.62 92.72 48.40
CA TYR A 14 -8.67 91.66 48.75
C TYR A 14 -8.25 90.88 47.49
N LEU A 15 -9.20 90.44 46.67
CA LEU A 15 -8.90 89.77 45.41
C LEU A 15 -8.09 90.68 44.47
N VAL A 16 -8.36 91.99 44.39
CA VAL A 16 -7.55 92.94 43.59
C VAL A 16 -6.15 93.13 44.18
N LYS A 17 -6.01 93.20 45.51
CA LYS A 17 -4.73 93.39 46.20
C LYS A 17 -3.83 92.16 46.13
N TYR A 18 -4.42 90.96 46.08
CA TYR A 18 -3.68 89.69 46.00
C TYR A 18 -3.76 89.03 44.62
N LYS A 19 -4.42 89.62 43.62
CA LYS A 19 -4.56 89.10 42.24
C LYS A 19 -3.22 88.78 41.61
N VAL A 20 -2.23 89.65 41.81
CA VAL A 20 -0.85 89.46 41.30
C VAL A 20 -0.19 88.25 41.98
N ILE A 21 -0.41 88.08 43.29
CA ILE A 21 0.16 86.97 44.06
C ILE A 21 -0.53 85.64 43.69
N LEU A 22 -1.86 85.62 43.62
CA LEU A 22 -2.63 84.44 43.20
C LEU A 22 -2.34 84.02 41.76
N PHE A 23 -2.18 84.99 40.84
CA PHE A 23 -1.77 84.72 39.47
C PHE A 23 -0.33 84.19 39.40
N GLY A 24 0.59 84.73 40.22
CA GLY A 24 1.95 84.21 40.35
C GLY A 24 1.99 82.77 40.89
N ILE A 25 1.17 82.45 41.89
CA ILE A 25 1.02 81.08 42.42
C ILE A 25 0.45 80.15 41.35
N LEU A 26 -0.58 80.58 40.61
CA LEU A 26 -1.18 79.78 39.54
C LEU A 26 -0.17 79.51 38.42
N LEU A 27 0.59 80.52 37.99
CA LEU A 27 1.66 80.36 37.00
C LEU A 27 2.76 79.40 37.49
N PHE A 28 3.12 79.48 38.77
CA PHE A 28 4.08 78.57 39.38
C PHE A 28 3.54 77.12 39.44
N LEU A 29 2.26 76.93 39.77
CA LEU A 29 1.63 75.62 39.79
C LEU A 29 1.50 75.03 38.37
N VAL A 30 1.17 75.85 37.38
CA VAL A 30 1.09 75.39 35.97
C VAL A 30 2.48 75.07 35.43
N SER A 31 3.51 75.86 35.76
CA SER A 31 4.88 75.60 35.31
C SER A 31 5.47 74.36 35.96
N THR A 32 5.24 74.14 37.26
CA THR A 32 5.67 72.93 37.97
C THR A 32 4.95 71.68 37.49
N LEU A 33 3.64 71.76 37.19
CA LEU A 33 2.89 70.65 36.61
C LEU A 33 3.38 70.31 35.18
N SER A 34 3.65 71.34 34.36
CA SER A 34 4.21 71.17 33.02
C SER A 34 5.60 70.53 33.06
N LEU A 35 6.46 70.98 33.98
CA LEU A 35 7.78 70.40 34.18
C LEU A 35 7.69 68.94 34.64
N TYR A 36 6.80 68.62 35.57
CA TYR A 36 6.55 67.25 36.01
C TYR A 36 6.08 66.34 34.86
N GLN A 37 5.17 66.81 34.00
CA GLN A 37 4.72 66.06 32.83
C GLN A 37 5.85 65.78 31.84
N VAL A 38 6.73 66.76 31.59
CA VAL A 38 7.91 66.60 30.74
C VAL A 38 8.90 65.60 31.34
N LEU A 39 9.18 65.70 32.64
CA LEU A 39 10.07 64.77 33.34
C LEU A 39 9.54 63.33 33.30
N LYS A 40 8.24 63.14 33.55
CA LYS A 40 7.59 61.83 33.47
C LYS A 40 7.62 61.26 32.05
N SER A 41 7.30 62.08 31.03
CA SER A 41 7.36 61.65 29.63
C SER A 41 8.78 61.26 29.20
N ASN A 42 9.80 61.98 29.67
CA ASN A 42 11.20 61.63 29.40
C ASN A 42 11.59 60.33 30.09
N GLN A 43 11.13 60.10 31.32
CA GLN A 43 11.37 58.85 32.04
C GLN A 43 10.69 57.65 31.35
N ASP A 44 9.45 57.81 30.88
CA ASP A 44 8.73 56.79 30.11
C ASP A 44 9.44 56.47 28.78
N LYS A 45 10.03 57.48 28.11
CA LYS A 45 10.82 57.28 26.89
C LYS A 45 12.11 56.50 27.16
N VAL A 46 12.79 56.78 28.28
CA VAL A 46 14.00 56.04 28.68
C VAL A 46 13.64 54.58 28.96
N ASP A 47 12.59 54.31 29.75
CA ASP A 47 12.11 52.95 30.03
C ASP A 47 11.70 52.19 28.74
N LEU A 48 11.05 52.89 27.80
CA LEU A 48 10.69 52.28 26.51
C LEU A 48 11.92 51.97 25.66
N THR A 49 12.94 52.83 25.68
CA THR A 49 14.21 52.62 24.96
C THR A 49 14.97 51.43 25.54
N ASP A 50 15.05 51.33 26.86
CA ASP A 50 15.69 50.19 27.54
C ASP A 50 14.96 48.87 27.24
N LYS A 51 13.63 48.88 27.25
CA LYS A 51 12.82 47.71 26.85
C LYS A 51 13.01 47.34 25.39
N LEU A 52 13.18 48.32 24.50
CA LEU A 52 13.43 48.07 23.08
C LEU A 52 14.81 47.42 22.89
N SER A 53 15.86 47.96 23.52
CA SER A 53 17.21 47.38 23.47
C SER A 53 17.27 45.97 24.06
N GLN A 54 16.54 45.70 25.16
CA GLN A 54 16.42 44.33 25.69
C GLN A 54 15.74 43.38 24.71
N LYS A 55 14.68 43.83 24.02
CA LYS A 55 14.00 43.02 23.00
C LYS A 55 14.87 42.75 21.79
N GLU A 56 15.61 43.75 21.32
CA GLU A 56 16.57 43.60 20.21
C GLU A 56 17.66 42.58 20.55
N PHE A 57 18.20 42.64 21.78
CA PHE A 57 19.15 41.65 22.27
C PHE A 57 18.55 40.24 22.31
N LEU A 58 17.31 40.11 22.80
CA LEU A 58 16.63 38.83 22.88
C LEU A 58 16.35 38.25 21.48
N VAL A 59 15.90 39.07 20.53
CA VAL A 59 15.69 38.67 19.12
C VAL A 59 17.01 38.23 18.49
N ALA A 60 18.11 38.95 18.70
CA ALA A 60 19.42 38.56 18.20
C ALA A 60 19.88 37.21 18.80
N SER A 61 19.66 37.00 20.10
CA SER A 61 20.01 35.75 20.79
C SER A 61 19.18 34.55 20.29
N PHE A 62 17.88 34.72 20.07
CA PHE A 62 17.02 33.67 19.51
C PHE A 62 17.35 33.37 18.06
N SER A 63 17.65 34.39 17.24
CA SER A 63 18.08 34.21 15.86
C SER A 63 19.38 33.40 15.78
N ALA A 64 20.37 33.72 16.62
CA ALA A 64 21.62 32.96 16.71
C ALA A 64 21.38 31.51 17.14
N ARG A 65 20.51 31.28 18.14
CA ARG A 65 20.16 29.93 18.60
C ARG A 65 19.40 29.13 17.54
N ALA A 66 18.46 29.76 16.83
CA ALA A 66 17.74 29.13 15.73
C ALA A 66 18.69 28.72 14.59
N LYS A 67 19.64 29.58 14.21
CA LYS A 67 20.67 29.26 13.21
C LYS A 67 21.57 28.11 13.65
N SER A 68 21.97 28.08 14.93
CA SER A 68 22.75 26.97 15.49
C SER A 68 21.97 25.66 15.51
N LEU A 69 20.67 25.68 15.85
CA LEU A 69 19.82 24.50 15.85
C LEU A 69 19.55 23.98 14.43
N LEU A 70 19.37 24.88 13.46
CA LEU A 70 19.23 24.50 12.05
C LEU A 70 20.50 23.83 11.52
N ALA A 71 21.68 24.42 11.80
CA ALA A 71 22.96 23.83 11.41
C ALA A 71 23.19 22.45 12.07
N GLU A 72 22.82 22.30 13.34
CA GLU A 72 22.91 21.02 14.04
C GLU A 72 21.91 19.99 13.48
N ASN A 73 20.71 20.40 13.08
CA ASN A 73 19.72 19.52 12.45
C ASN A 73 20.17 19.08 11.05
N GLU A 74 20.74 19.98 10.25
CA GLU A 74 21.37 19.65 8.96
C GLU A 74 22.56 18.69 9.15
N ARG A 75 23.37 18.87 10.21
CA ARG A 75 24.45 17.95 10.58
C ARG A 75 23.94 16.55 10.96
N ILE A 76 22.90 16.47 11.79
CA ILE A 76 22.26 15.20 12.21
C ILE A 76 21.57 14.48 11.03
N LEU A 77 21.07 15.23 10.04
CA LEU A 77 20.50 14.66 8.81
C LEU A 77 21.56 14.16 7.84
N SER A 78 22.77 14.72 7.88
CA SER A 78 23.89 14.37 7.00
C SER A 78 24.88 13.37 7.60
N GLU A 79 24.63 12.86 8.81
CA GLU A 79 25.48 11.84 9.44
C GLU A 79 25.29 10.47 8.78
N ASP A 80 26.40 9.89 8.30
CA ASP A 80 26.53 8.54 7.72
C ASP A 80 25.72 7.46 8.43
N ALA A 81 25.46 7.60 9.73
CA ALA A 81 24.67 6.66 10.53
C ALA A 81 23.22 6.47 10.05
N ARG A 82 22.56 7.50 9.48
CA ARG A 82 21.19 7.34 8.93
C ARG A 82 21.20 6.60 7.60
N ALA A 83 22.13 6.94 6.71
CA ALA A 83 22.30 6.24 5.45
C ALA A 83 22.77 4.78 5.66
N GLU A 84 23.64 4.57 6.65
CA GLU A 84 24.10 3.25 7.08
C GLU A 84 22.94 2.45 7.70
N LEU A 85 22.10 3.07 8.53
CA LEU A 85 20.91 2.42 9.11
C LEU A 85 19.88 2.03 8.05
N ASP A 86 19.61 2.91 7.08
CA ASP A 86 18.72 2.58 5.95
C ASP A 86 19.28 1.42 5.12
N THR A 87 20.59 1.44 4.83
CA THR A 87 21.27 0.36 4.10
C THR A 87 21.22 -0.95 4.90
N PHE A 88 21.46 -0.89 6.21
CA PHE A 88 21.34 -2.03 7.12
C PHE A 88 19.93 -2.61 7.10
N ASN A 89 18.90 -1.77 7.24
CA ASN A 89 17.51 -2.22 7.23
C ASN A 89 17.15 -2.90 5.90
N GLN A 90 17.54 -2.31 4.77
CA GLN A 90 17.30 -2.91 3.44
C GLN A 90 17.95 -4.29 3.29
N VAL A 91 19.20 -4.44 3.75
CA VAL A 91 19.91 -5.72 3.68
C VAL A 91 19.32 -6.76 4.63
N VAL A 92 18.91 -6.36 5.84
CA VAL A 92 18.24 -7.25 6.80
C VAL A 92 16.87 -7.70 6.29
N ASP A 93 16.08 -6.81 5.69
CA ASP A 93 14.79 -7.14 5.08
C ASP A 93 14.96 -8.16 3.95
N LYS A 94 15.95 -7.94 3.08
CA LYS A 94 16.28 -8.86 2.00
C LYS A 94 16.78 -10.21 2.52
N TYR A 95 17.60 -10.21 3.58
CA TYR A 95 18.02 -11.43 4.26
C TYR A 95 16.83 -12.25 4.76
N ASN A 96 15.88 -11.60 5.41
CA ASN A 96 14.67 -12.26 5.91
C ASN A 96 13.86 -12.87 4.75
N VAL A 97 13.68 -12.14 3.64
CA VAL A 97 13.00 -12.66 2.44
C VAL A 97 13.68 -13.92 1.90
N VAL A 98 15.01 -13.91 1.71
CA VAL A 98 15.72 -15.06 1.15
C VAL A 98 15.72 -16.25 2.12
N LYS A 99 15.88 -16.00 3.42
CA LYS A 99 15.79 -17.03 4.46
C LYS A 99 14.40 -17.68 4.49
N GLU A 100 13.35 -16.88 4.41
CA GLU A 100 11.95 -17.33 4.39
C GLU A 100 11.65 -18.18 3.15
N LYS A 101 12.06 -17.69 1.96
CA LYS A 101 11.97 -18.48 0.72
C LYS A 101 12.72 -19.81 0.83
N THR A 102 13.90 -19.80 1.45
CA THR A 102 14.72 -21.02 1.59
C THR A 102 13.98 -22.09 2.40
N ALA A 103 13.37 -21.70 3.53
CA ALA A 103 12.55 -22.60 4.33
C ALA A 103 11.31 -23.10 3.57
N SER A 104 10.61 -22.19 2.88
CA SER A 104 9.43 -22.51 2.04
C SER A 104 9.75 -23.55 0.97
N TYR A 105 10.84 -23.34 0.25
CA TYR A 105 11.21 -24.18 -0.89
C TYR A 105 11.71 -25.53 -0.42
N LYS A 106 12.43 -25.59 0.70
CA LYS A 106 12.77 -26.85 1.37
C LYS A 106 11.52 -27.67 1.69
N GLY A 107 10.46 -27.02 2.19
CA GLY A 107 9.16 -27.66 2.42
C GLY A 107 8.47 -28.18 1.16
N GLN A 108 8.82 -27.63 -0.01
CA GLN A 108 8.36 -28.07 -1.34
C GLN A 108 9.27 -29.13 -1.97
N GLY A 109 10.25 -29.66 -1.22
CA GLY A 109 11.19 -30.69 -1.70
C GLY A 109 12.38 -30.14 -2.50
N VAL A 110 12.58 -28.81 -2.52
CA VAL A 110 13.74 -28.18 -3.18
C VAL A 110 15.01 -28.46 -2.38
N ASN A 111 16.08 -28.82 -3.07
CA ASN A 111 17.38 -28.98 -2.43
C ASN A 111 18.00 -27.61 -2.12
N VAL A 112 18.04 -27.25 -0.84
CA VAL A 112 18.61 -25.99 -0.34
C VAL A 112 19.97 -26.15 0.33
N SER A 113 20.60 -27.33 0.24
CA SER A 113 21.84 -27.64 0.97
C SER A 113 23.02 -26.74 0.62
N SER A 114 23.01 -26.14 -0.58
CA SER A 114 24.01 -25.17 -1.03
C SER A 114 23.73 -23.73 -0.59
N ILE A 115 22.49 -23.42 -0.19
CA ILE A 115 22.01 -22.08 0.15
C ILE A 115 22.10 -21.82 1.66
N GLU A 116 21.72 -22.80 2.49
CA GLU A 116 21.70 -22.67 3.96
C GLU A 116 23.05 -22.24 4.56
N PRO A 117 24.21 -22.79 4.14
CA PRO A 117 25.50 -22.33 4.66
C PRO A 117 25.84 -20.89 4.26
N GLN A 118 25.39 -20.44 3.09
CA GLN A 118 25.69 -19.09 2.59
C GLN A 118 24.85 -18.02 3.29
N LEU A 119 23.65 -18.36 3.80
CA LEU A 119 22.88 -17.46 4.66
C LEU A 119 23.63 -17.16 5.97
N VAL A 120 24.39 -18.11 6.50
CA VAL A 120 25.27 -17.85 7.66
C VAL A 120 26.37 -16.86 7.28
N SER A 121 27.00 -17.01 6.11
CA SER A 121 27.98 -16.05 5.60
C SER A 121 27.40 -14.64 5.41
N VAL A 122 26.13 -14.51 5.05
CA VAL A 122 25.46 -13.20 4.97
C VAL A 122 25.36 -12.54 6.34
N ILE A 123 25.06 -13.30 7.41
CA ILE A 123 25.06 -12.76 8.79
C ILE A 123 26.44 -12.21 9.14
N ASP A 124 27.52 -12.94 8.81
CA ASP A 124 28.88 -12.49 9.08
C ASP A 124 29.21 -11.19 8.33
N LEU A 125 28.74 -11.04 7.08
CA LEU A 125 28.90 -9.82 6.30
C LEU A 125 28.12 -8.64 6.92
N ILE A 126 26.89 -8.87 7.37
CA ILE A 126 26.05 -7.85 8.05
C ILE A 126 26.72 -7.41 9.36
N LEU A 127 27.15 -8.35 10.19
CA LEU A 127 27.83 -8.06 11.46
C LEU A 127 29.18 -7.35 11.25
N SER A 128 29.84 -7.63 10.14
CA SER A 128 31.08 -6.95 9.72
C SER A 128 30.84 -5.63 8.97
N LYS A 129 29.59 -5.14 8.92
CA LYS A 129 29.17 -3.92 8.22
C LYS A 129 29.46 -3.90 6.70
N LYS A 130 29.62 -5.06 6.07
CA LYS A 130 29.86 -5.22 4.63
C LYS A 130 28.54 -5.34 3.86
N TYR A 131 27.72 -4.28 3.92
CA TYR A 131 26.34 -4.33 3.42
C TYR A 131 26.22 -4.53 1.90
N ALA A 132 27.12 -3.96 1.10
CA ALA A 132 27.12 -4.14 -0.36
C ALA A 132 27.43 -5.60 -0.77
N ASP A 133 28.38 -6.22 -0.07
CA ASP A 133 28.72 -7.63 -0.28
C ASP A 133 27.57 -8.55 0.15
N ALA A 134 26.94 -8.24 1.29
CA ALA A 134 25.75 -8.94 1.77
C ALA A 134 24.59 -8.84 0.77
N ASP A 135 24.31 -7.64 0.24
CA ASP A 135 23.26 -7.44 -0.77
C ASP A 135 23.51 -8.23 -2.07
N THR A 136 24.76 -8.22 -2.54
CA THR A 136 25.17 -8.96 -3.74
C THR A 136 25.00 -10.46 -3.54
N LEU A 137 25.45 -10.98 -2.39
CA LEU A 137 25.29 -12.39 -2.05
C LEU A 137 23.81 -12.76 -1.92
N LEU A 138 23.00 -11.94 -1.24
CA LEU A 138 21.56 -12.18 -1.13
C LEU A 138 20.84 -12.21 -2.48
N THR A 139 21.19 -11.31 -3.41
CA THR A 139 20.65 -11.33 -4.78
C THR A 139 20.98 -12.63 -5.51
N THR A 140 22.22 -13.10 -5.34
CA THR A 140 22.70 -14.35 -5.93
C THR A 140 21.96 -15.55 -5.35
N LEU A 141 21.82 -15.60 -4.03
CA LEU A 141 21.08 -16.65 -3.35
C LEU A 141 19.61 -16.70 -3.77
N ASP A 142 18.95 -15.55 -3.87
CA ASP A 142 17.55 -15.46 -4.33
C ASP A 142 17.40 -16.05 -5.75
N THR A 143 18.29 -15.66 -6.67
CA THR A 143 18.27 -16.14 -8.06
C THR A 143 18.51 -17.66 -8.15
N ASN A 144 19.48 -18.16 -7.38
CA ASN A 144 19.77 -19.60 -7.34
C ASN A 144 18.61 -20.39 -6.75
N LEU A 145 17.98 -19.87 -5.70
CA LEU A 145 16.86 -20.50 -5.03
C LEU A 145 15.63 -20.60 -5.94
N GLU A 146 15.32 -19.55 -6.70
CA GLU A 146 14.27 -19.58 -7.74
C GLU A 146 14.59 -20.58 -8.86
N THR A 147 15.87 -20.73 -9.21
CA THR A 147 16.32 -21.73 -10.19
C THR A 147 16.13 -23.16 -9.68
N GLU A 148 16.50 -23.44 -8.44
CA GLU A 148 16.31 -24.76 -7.82
C GLU A 148 14.84 -25.12 -7.63
N LEU A 149 13.99 -24.14 -7.30
CA LEU A 149 12.54 -24.35 -7.27
C LEU A 149 12.02 -24.76 -8.65
N LYS A 150 12.42 -24.03 -9.69
CA LYS A 150 12.02 -24.34 -11.08
C LYS A 150 12.48 -25.74 -11.49
N ASN A 151 13.69 -26.15 -11.12
CA ASN A 151 14.22 -27.49 -11.39
C ASN A 151 13.42 -28.58 -10.67
N THR A 152 13.12 -28.36 -9.39
CA THR A 152 12.34 -29.28 -8.56
C THR A 152 10.90 -29.43 -9.07
N GLN A 153 10.27 -28.32 -9.45
CA GLN A 153 8.94 -28.32 -10.06
C GLN A 153 8.91 -28.98 -11.44
N ALA A 154 9.99 -28.84 -12.23
CA ALA A 154 10.13 -29.55 -13.51
C ALA A 154 10.32 -31.07 -13.33
N ALA A 155 11.01 -31.49 -12.26
CA ALA A 155 11.20 -32.90 -11.92
C ALA A 155 9.94 -33.59 -11.36
N ALA A 156 9.04 -32.82 -10.73
CA ALA A 156 7.77 -33.31 -10.19
C ALA A 156 6.59 -33.24 -11.19
N ALA A 157 6.79 -32.67 -12.39
CA ALA A 157 5.73 -32.55 -13.39
C ALA A 157 5.42 -33.91 -14.07
N PRO A 158 4.14 -34.27 -14.28
CA PRO A 158 3.78 -35.30 -15.25
C PRO A 158 4.34 -34.93 -16.64
N LYS A 159 4.74 -35.95 -17.41
CA LYS A 159 5.32 -35.85 -18.77
C LYS A 159 4.81 -34.65 -19.58
N THR A 160 5.79 -33.95 -20.17
CA THR A 160 5.69 -32.86 -21.14
C THR A 160 4.38 -32.88 -21.92
N THR A 161 3.46 -32.00 -21.56
CA THR A 161 2.29 -31.75 -22.41
C THR A 161 2.71 -30.79 -23.50
N THR A 162 2.45 -31.15 -24.75
CA THR A 162 2.59 -30.29 -25.92
C THR A 162 2.00 -28.90 -25.61
N THR A 163 2.86 -27.88 -25.58
CA THR A 163 2.39 -26.51 -25.39
C THR A 163 1.78 -26.06 -26.71
N THR A 164 0.46 -26.01 -26.78
CA THR A 164 -0.24 -25.43 -27.93
C THR A 164 0.03 -23.94 -28.00
N THR A 165 0.71 -23.50 -29.06
CA THR A 165 0.91 -22.08 -29.36
C THR A 165 -0.08 -21.61 -30.42
N CYS A 166 -0.55 -20.36 -30.33
CA CYS A 166 -1.47 -19.80 -31.33
C CYS A 166 -1.09 -18.37 -31.73
N SER A 167 -1.58 -17.94 -32.89
CA SER A 167 -1.37 -16.59 -33.42
C SER A 167 -2.39 -15.56 -32.91
N ALA A 168 -3.48 -16.00 -32.27
CA ALA A 168 -4.53 -15.14 -31.75
C ALA A 168 -5.11 -15.68 -30.43
N VAL A 169 -5.78 -14.82 -29.68
CA VAL A 169 -6.49 -15.18 -28.44
C VAL A 169 -7.55 -16.25 -28.75
N PRO A 170 -7.55 -17.41 -28.06
CA PRO A 170 -8.46 -18.51 -28.38
C PRO A 170 -9.91 -18.13 -28.05
N SER A 171 -10.88 -18.66 -28.80
CA SER A 171 -12.30 -18.60 -28.44
C SER A 171 -12.72 -19.74 -27.49
N SER A 172 -11.93 -20.82 -27.44
CA SER A 172 -12.09 -21.94 -26.52
C SER A 172 -10.75 -22.67 -26.33
N GLY A 173 -10.62 -23.37 -25.20
CA GLY A 173 -9.46 -24.20 -24.87
C GLY A 173 -8.22 -23.42 -24.45
N TYR A 174 -7.10 -24.13 -24.34
CA TYR A 174 -5.82 -23.57 -23.92
C TYR A 174 -4.97 -23.11 -25.10
N CYS A 175 -4.28 -21.99 -24.92
CA CYS A 175 -3.27 -21.48 -25.82
C CYS A 175 -2.14 -20.74 -25.07
N ARG A 176 -0.91 -20.84 -25.57
CA ARG A 176 0.18 -19.91 -25.27
C ARG A 176 0.44 -18.97 -26.45
N LEU A 177 0.57 -17.68 -26.18
CA LEU A 177 0.84 -16.66 -27.18
C LEU A 177 1.69 -15.51 -26.63
N THR A 178 2.18 -14.65 -27.52
CA THR A 178 2.88 -13.42 -27.14
C THR A 178 1.95 -12.23 -27.32
N ILE A 179 1.74 -11.45 -26.26
CA ILE A 179 0.91 -10.23 -26.29
C ILE A 179 1.72 -9.10 -25.67
N ASN A 180 1.91 -7.99 -26.40
CA ASN A 180 2.72 -6.86 -25.96
C ASN A 180 4.13 -7.24 -25.47
N GLY A 181 4.75 -8.26 -26.09
CA GLY A 181 6.08 -8.76 -25.71
C GLY A 181 6.10 -9.72 -24.51
N PHE A 182 4.97 -9.99 -23.87
CA PHE A 182 4.86 -10.95 -22.77
C PHE A 182 4.45 -12.33 -23.28
N THR A 183 5.02 -13.40 -22.71
CA THR A 183 4.48 -14.75 -22.87
C THR A 183 3.22 -14.87 -22.00
N VAL A 184 2.11 -15.25 -22.62
CA VAL A 184 0.80 -15.33 -21.98
C VAL A 184 0.20 -16.72 -22.18
N ASP A 185 -0.16 -17.36 -21.07
CA ASP A 185 -0.94 -18.60 -21.04
C ASP A 185 -2.42 -18.23 -20.87
N VAL A 186 -3.30 -18.71 -21.77
CA VAL A 186 -4.73 -18.39 -21.78
C VAL A 186 -5.56 -19.66 -21.87
N VAL A 187 -6.60 -19.76 -21.05
CA VAL A 187 -7.70 -20.73 -21.22
C VAL A 187 -8.98 -19.95 -21.49
N ALA A 188 -9.65 -20.25 -22.60
CA ALA A 188 -10.95 -19.69 -22.96
C ALA A 188 -12.07 -20.72 -22.77
N ALA A 189 -13.19 -20.30 -22.21
CA ALA A 189 -14.37 -21.14 -22.02
C ALA A 189 -15.66 -20.31 -22.00
N SER A 190 -16.81 -20.96 -22.01
CA SER A 190 -18.08 -20.28 -21.76
C SER A 190 -18.12 -19.73 -20.33
N VAL A 191 -18.60 -18.50 -20.14
CA VAL A 191 -18.89 -17.93 -18.80
C VAL A 191 -19.84 -18.83 -17.99
N GLY A 192 -20.66 -19.60 -18.69
CA GLY A 192 -21.55 -20.63 -18.13
C GLY A 192 -20.82 -21.82 -17.48
N SER A 193 -19.49 -21.93 -17.55
CA SER A 193 -18.72 -23.03 -16.94
C SER A 193 -18.04 -22.66 -15.62
N VAL A 194 -18.09 -21.38 -15.22
CA VAL A 194 -17.30 -20.87 -14.09
C VAL A 194 -17.86 -21.32 -12.74
N TRP A 195 -16.96 -21.87 -11.93
CA TRP A 195 -17.12 -22.25 -10.53
C TRP A 195 -16.03 -21.61 -9.67
N THR A 196 -16.36 -21.26 -8.43
CA THR A 196 -15.40 -20.80 -7.43
C THR A 196 -15.52 -21.70 -6.20
N ASP A 197 -14.40 -22.12 -5.65
CA ASP A 197 -14.38 -23.08 -4.53
C ASP A 197 -13.33 -22.65 -3.50
N THR A 198 -13.59 -23.01 -2.25
CA THR A 198 -12.77 -22.71 -1.06
C THR A 198 -12.56 -24.01 -0.31
N ASP A 199 -11.39 -24.20 0.31
CA ASP A 199 -11.14 -25.45 1.06
C ASP A 199 -11.80 -25.44 2.45
N ASN A 200 -12.16 -24.27 2.95
CA ASN A 200 -12.96 -24.05 4.15
C ASN A 200 -14.44 -23.89 3.81
N SER A 201 -15.31 -24.20 4.78
CA SER A 201 -16.78 -24.05 4.68
C SER A 201 -17.34 -22.81 5.39
N ASN A 202 -16.49 -22.16 6.20
CA ASN A 202 -16.81 -20.96 6.98
C ASN A 202 -15.62 -20.00 6.93
N ASP A 203 -15.87 -18.73 7.26
CA ASP A 203 -14.83 -17.71 7.39
C ASP A 203 -13.68 -18.23 8.27
N CYS A 204 -12.46 -18.01 7.81
CA CYS A 204 -11.27 -18.56 8.42
C CYS A 204 -10.19 -17.48 8.50
N SER A 205 -9.76 -17.18 9.72
CA SER A 205 -8.84 -16.08 10.01
C SER A 205 -7.37 -16.50 10.12
N ASP A 206 -7.11 -17.78 10.40
CA ASP A 206 -5.76 -18.34 10.55
C ASP A 206 -5.76 -19.85 10.31
N SER A 207 -4.60 -20.40 9.92
CA SER A 207 -4.34 -21.80 9.61
C SER A 207 -5.39 -22.42 8.70
N CYS A 208 -5.82 -21.68 7.67
CA CYS A 208 -6.89 -22.13 6.79
C CYS A 208 -6.47 -23.34 5.95
N PRO A 209 -7.40 -24.27 5.68
CA PRO A 209 -7.13 -25.42 4.83
C PRO A 209 -6.75 -24.96 3.42
N THR A 210 -5.84 -25.70 2.80
CA THR A 210 -5.37 -25.43 1.45
C THR A 210 -5.14 -26.75 0.71
N LYS A 211 -5.32 -26.71 -0.61
CA LYS A 211 -5.00 -27.84 -1.50
C LYS A 211 -4.48 -27.35 -2.85
N SER A 212 -3.91 -28.27 -3.62
CA SER A 212 -3.40 -27.95 -4.96
C SER A 212 -4.54 -27.54 -5.90
N LEU A 213 -4.22 -26.71 -6.91
CA LEU A 213 -5.18 -26.37 -7.96
C LEU A 213 -5.75 -27.61 -8.68
N SER A 214 -4.92 -28.63 -8.96
CA SER A 214 -5.39 -29.89 -9.55
C SER A 214 -6.40 -30.62 -8.67
N SER A 215 -6.29 -30.50 -7.34
CA SER A 215 -7.24 -31.07 -6.39
C SER A 215 -8.58 -30.33 -6.42
N TYR A 216 -8.58 -28.99 -6.53
CA TYR A 216 -9.81 -28.23 -6.78
C TYR A 216 -10.50 -28.65 -8.07
N VAL A 217 -9.75 -28.73 -9.17
CA VAL A 217 -10.30 -29.08 -10.48
C VAL A 217 -10.91 -30.49 -10.45
N SER A 218 -10.17 -31.48 -9.95
CA SER A 218 -10.64 -32.86 -9.87
C SER A 218 -11.83 -33.05 -8.93
N ALA A 219 -11.80 -32.46 -7.73
CA ALA A 219 -12.90 -32.56 -6.76
C ALA A 219 -14.22 -31.95 -7.27
N ASN A 220 -14.14 -30.96 -8.16
CA ASN A 220 -15.30 -30.31 -8.75
C ASN A 220 -15.73 -30.92 -10.10
N GLY A 221 -15.05 -31.97 -10.58
CA GLY A 221 -15.29 -32.54 -11.91
C GLY A 221 -14.96 -31.56 -13.06
N GLY A 222 -14.08 -30.60 -12.81
CA GLY A 222 -13.66 -29.60 -13.79
C GLY A 222 -12.58 -30.12 -14.74
N TYR A 223 -12.36 -29.38 -15.82
CA TYR A 223 -11.31 -29.68 -16.80
C TYR A 223 -10.19 -28.63 -16.80
N ALA A 224 -10.42 -27.47 -16.19
CA ALA A 224 -9.42 -26.41 -16.08
C ALA A 224 -9.61 -25.56 -14.83
N GLY A 225 -8.57 -24.80 -14.46
CA GLY A 225 -8.65 -23.85 -13.35
C GLY A 225 -7.46 -22.91 -13.27
N ILE A 226 -7.59 -21.89 -12.43
CA ILE A 226 -6.56 -20.92 -12.07
C ILE A 226 -6.61 -20.67 -10.55
N ASN A 227 -5.48 -20.26 -9.97
CA ASN A 227 -5.44 -19.83 -8.58
C ASN A 227 -6.41 -18.68 -8.29
N GLY A 228 -6.84 -18.53 -7.03
CA GLY A 228 -7.86 -17.58 -6.63
C GLY A 228 -7.33 -16.24 -6.09
N THR A 229 -7.89 -15.80 -4.96
CA THR A 229 -7.63 -14.50 -4.33
C THR A 229 -6.22 -14.44 -3.75
N TYR A 230 -5.74 -13.22 -3.47
CA TYR A 230 -4.64 -13.07 -2.53
C TYR A 230 -4.99 -13.75 -1.20
N PHE A 231 -3.95 -14.29 -0.56
CA PHE A 231 -4.02 -14.90 0.75
C PHE A 231 -2.71 -14.66 1.49
N CYS A 232 -2.67 -15.02 2.77
CA CYS A 232 -1.49 -14.91 3.62
C CYS A 232 -0.70 -16.24 3.60
N PRO A 233 0.33 -16.42 2.76
CA PRO A 233 0.98 -17.71 2.66
C PRO A 233 1.91 -17.97 3.87
N PRO A 234 2.19 -19.24 4.21
CA PRO A 234 2.98 -19.60 5.40
C PRO A 234 4.43 -19.16 5.32
N ASP A 235 4.93 -18.83 4.12
CA ASP A 235 6.30 -18.45 3.86
C ASP A 235 6.56 -16.94 4.04
N TYR A 236 5.57 -16.15 4.43
CA TYR A 236 5.74 -14.73 4.73
C TYR A 236 5.67 -14.51 6.24
N SER A 237 6.73 -13.97 6.86
CA SER A 237 6.72 -13.68 8.31
C SER A 237 5.58 -12.73 8.72
N SER A 238 5.21 -11.79 7.85
CA SER A 238 4.07 -10.89 8.03
C SER A 238 2.71 -11.60 8.08
N CYS A 239 2.66 -12.90 7.76
CA CYS A 239 1.47 -13.75 7.81
C CYS A 239 1.37 -14.59 9.09
N ALA A 240 2.29 -14.42 10.05
CA ALA A 240 2.19 -15.05 11.35
C ALA A 240 0.83 -14.70 12.02
N GLY A 241 0.12 -15.72 12.49
CA GLY A 241 -1.22 -15.59 13.11
C GLY A 241 -2.37 -15.38 12.12
N LYS A 242 -2.12 -15.51 10.81
CA LYS A 242 -3.13 -15.46 9.75
C LYS A 242 -2.78 -16.37 8.56
N VAL A 243 -2.11 -17.47 8.84
CA VAL A 243 -1.59 -18.41 7.84
C VAL A 243 -2.72 -18.97 6.98
N ASN A 244 -2.52 -18.97 5.67
CA ASN A 244 -3.46 -19.37 4.64
C ASN A 244 -4.80 -18.60 4.60
N SER A 245 -5.00 -17.60 5.45
CA SER A 245 -6.24 -16.84 5.46
C SER A 245 -6.31 -15.88 4.27
N TYR A 246 -7.52 -15.52 3.91
CA TYR A 246 -7.81 -14.58 2.84
C TYR A 246 -8.96 -13.70 3.27
N ASP A 247 -8.81 -12.38 3.14
CA ASP A 247 -9.86 -11.44 3.53
C ASP A 247 -10.85 -11.13 2.39
N PHE A 248 -10.63 -11.69 1.21
CA PHE A 248 -11.43 -11.43 0.03
C PHE A 248 -12.69 -12.30 0.02
N PRO A 249 -13.88 -11.73 -0.23
CA PRO A 249 -15.07 -12.54 -0.41
C PRO A 249 -14.96 -13.50 -1.60
N VAL A 250 -15.29 -14.76 -1.37
CA VAL A 250 -15.38 -15.80 -2.41
C VAL A 250 -16.69 -16.54 -2.24
N TYR A 251 -17.45 -16.69 -3.33
CA TYR A 251 -18.64 -17.51 -3.33
C TYR A 251 -18.22 -18.96 -3.51
N ASN A 252 -18.42 -19.81 -2.50
CA ASN A 252 -18.24 -21.24 -2.68
C ASN A 252 -19.47 -21.79 -3.40
N SER A 253 -19.28 -22.17 -4.67
CA SER A 253 -20.34 -22.68 -5.53
C SER A 253 -20.93 -24.02 -5.05
N ASN A 254 -20.15 -24.86 -4.35
CA ASN A 254 -20.64 -26.12 -3.79
C ASN A 254 -21.55 -25.88 -2.58
N LEU A 255 -21.18 -24.92 -1.75
CA LEU A 255 -21.93 -24.55 -0.55
C LEU A 255 -23.04 -23.54 -0.82
N SER A 256 -23.09 -22.96 -2.01
CA SER A 256 -24.01 -21.89 -2.40
C SER A 256 -23.96 -20.69 -1.42
N LYS A 257 -22.76 -20.35 -0.95
CA LYS A 257 -22.56 -19.36 0.13
C LYS A 257 -21.32 -18.51 -0.11
N TRP A 258 -21.40 -17.23 0.27
CA TRP A 258 -20.25 -16.35 0.38
C TRP A 258 -19.45 -16.63 1.65
N LEU A 259 -18.13 -16.76 1.49
CA LEU A 259 -17.16 -16.75 2.59
C LEU A 259 -16.51 -15.38 2.65
N ASN A 260 -16.20 -14.91 3.86
CA ASN A 260 -15.69 -13.58 4.17
C ASN A 260 -16.57 -12.44 3.63
N TYR A 261 -17.88 -12.67 3.55
CA TYR A 261 -18.84 -11.71 2.98
C TYR A 261 -18.86 -10.37 3.73
N GLY A 262 -18.55 -10.38 5.04
CA GLY A 262 -18.42 -9.17 5.85
C GLY A 262 -17.44 -8.14 5.30
N ASN A 263 -16.52 -8.57 4.42
CA ASN A 263 -15.49 -7.71 3.83
C ASN A 263 -15.89 -7.16 2.44
N ILE A 264 -17.13 -7.34 1.99
CA ILE A 264 -17.61 -6.87 0.67
C ILE A 264 -17.58 -5.34 0.53
N LEU A 265 -17.75 -4.62 1.64
CA LEU A 265 -17.75 -3.15 1.68
C LEU A 265 -16.35 -2.55 1.80
N TRP A 266 -15.29 -3.37 1.88
CA TRP A 266 -13.93 -2.85 1.99
C TRP A 266 -13.50 -2.19 0.69
N ASP A 267 -12.85 -1.04 0.81
CA ASP A 267 -12.40 -0.24 -0.32
C ASP A 267 -11.26 -0.90 -1.12
N ASN A 268 -10.97 -0.32 -2.29
CA ASN A 268 -9.86 -0.72 -3.16
C ASN A 268 -9.98 -2.18 -3.67
N ARG A 269 -11.21 -2.66 -3.92
CA ARG A 269 -11.51 -4.05 -4.32
C ARG A 269 -12.48 -4.08 -5.49
N ALA A 270 -12.19 -4.91 -6.47
CA ALA A 270 -13.10 -5.21 -7.57
C ALA A 270 -13.68 -6.62 -7.41
N MET A 271 -14.72 -6.91 -8.17
CA MET A 271 -15.43 -8.18 -8.07
C MET A 271 -15.87 -8.67 -9.44
N MET A 272 -15.87 -9.98 -9.63
CA MET A 272 -16.49 -10.63 -10.77
C MET A 272 -17.45 -11.72 -10.27
N THR A 273 -18.69 -11.66 -10.74
CA THR A 273 -19.73 -12.67 -10.45
C THR A 273 -20.17 -13.35 -11.73
N PHE A 274 -20.61 -14.59 -11.61
CA PHE A 274 -21.05 -15.43 -12.72
C PHE A 274 -22.40 -16.06 -12.44
N THR A 275 -23.24 -16.10 -13.46
CA THR A 275 -24.48 -16.87 -13.51
C THR A 275 -24.41 -17.87 -14.67
N SER A 276 -25.49 -18.63 -14.90
CA SER A 276 -25.58 -19.46 -16.11
C SER A 276 -25.63 -18.64 -17.40
N GLY A 277 -26.13 -17.41 -17.33
CA GLY A 277 -26.38 -16.55 -18.50
C GLY A 277 -25.33 -15.47 -18.77
N GLY A 278 -24.39 -15.24 -17.85
CA GLY A 278 -23.39 -14.19 -18.03
C GLY A 278 -22.48 -13.95 -16.85
N ALA A 279 -21.65 -12.92 -16.99
CA ALA A 279 -20.80 -12.40 -15.93
C ALA A 279 -21.11 -10.92 -15.68
N THR A 280 -20.94 -10.48 -14.43
CA THR A 280 -21.02 -9.08 -14.05
C THR A 280 -19.73 -8.70 -13.36
N PHE A 281 -19.15 -7.58 -13.80
CA PHE A 281 -17.96 -7.01 -13.19
C PHE A 281 -18.34 -5.75 -12.42
N TYR A 282 -17.86 -5.66 -11.19
CA TYR A 282 -18.01 -4.49 -10.34
C TYR A 282 -16.62 -3.87 -10.15
N PRO A 283 -16.35 -2.68 -10.70
CA PRO A 283 -15.11 -1.96 -10.43
C PRO A 283 -14.92 -1.69 -8.93
N GLN A 284 -16.00 -1.58 -8.16
CA GLN A 284 -15.97 -1.55 -6.71
C GLN A 284 -16.90 -2.65 -6.16
N ALA A 285 -16.34 -3.57 -5.38
CA ALA A 285 -17.06 -4.72 -4.83
C ALA A 285 -18.25 -4.30 -3.94
N ALA A 286 -18.16 -3.15 -3.26
CA ALA A 286 -19.24 -2.57 -2.46
C ALA A 286 -20.52 -2.25 -3.27
N GLY A 287 -20.44 -2.23 -4.61
CA GLY A 287 -21.62 -2.09 -5.47
C GLY A 287 -22.46 -3.37 -5.64
N TYR A 288 -22.05 -4.49 -5.04
CA TYR A 288 -22.81 -5.73 -5.04
C TYR A 288 -23.80 -5.78 -3.88
N PHE A 289 -25.09 -5.95 -4.18
CA PHE A 289 -26.18 -5.91 -3.21
C PHE A 289 -26.90 -7.27 -3.09
N GLY A 290 -26.15 -8.37 -3.12
CA GLY A 290 -26.68 -9.71 -2.82
C GLY A 290 -27.45 -10.38 -3.94
N GLN A 291 -27.19 -10.03 -5.20
CA GLN A 291 -27.80 -10.69 -6.36
C GLN A 291 -27.47 -12.18 -6.38
N SER A 292 -28.38 -13.03 -6.87
CA SER A 292 -28.11 -14.47 -6.99
C SER A 292 -26.93 -14.72 -7.95
N VAL A 293 -25.99 -15.56 -7.50
CA VAL A 293 -24.78 -15.92 -8.25
C VAL A 293 -24.57 -17.42 -8.19
N ARG A 294 -23.89 -17.98 -9.19
CA ARG A 294 -23.38 -19.35 -9.15
C ARG A 294 -21.94 -19.40 -8.69
N ALA A 295 -21.16 -18.40 -9.08
CA ALA A 295 -19.75 -18.26 -8.72
C ALA A 295 -19.43 -16.78 -8.58
N GLY A 296 -18.40 -16.46 -7.81
CA GLY A 296 -18.04 -15.07 -7.56
C GLY A 296 -16.76 -14.96 -6.76
N ILE A 297 -15.96 -13.98 -7.13
CA ILE A 297 -14.67 -13.73 -6.51
C ILE A 297 -14.42 -12.23 -6.45
N VAL A 298 -14.02 -11.77 -5.27
CA VAL A 298 -13.54 -10.41 -5.03
C VAL A 298 -12.02 -10.46 -5.01
N ASN A 299 -11.37 -9.47 -5.62
CA ASN A 299 -9.93 -9.29 -5.47
C ASN A 299 -9.52 -7.86 -5.78
N PHE A 300 -8.23 -7.57 -5.82
CA PHE A 300 -7.71 -6.28 -6.31
C PHE A 300 -6.50 -6.47 -7.22
N PRO A 301 -6.18 -5.49 -8.06
CA PRO A 301 -7.06 -4.44 -8.55
C PRO A 301 -8.04 -4.97 -9.62
N GLY A 302 -9.02 -4.14 -9.98
CA GLY A 302 -9.68 -4.26 -11.28
C GLY A 302 -8.68 -3.89 -12.39
N LEU A 303 -8.70 -4.63 -13.50
CA LEU A 303 -7.75 -4.45 -14.59
C LEU A 303 -8.38 -3.72 -15.79
N VAL A 304 -9.55 -4.19 -16.23
CA VAL A 304 -10.25 -3.67 -17.39
C VAL A 304 -11.73 -3.46 -17.07
N TYR A 305 -12.30 -2.34 -17.51
CA TYR A 305 -13.73 -2.08 -17.45
C TYR A 305 -14.20 -1.40 -18.74
N ASN A 306 -15.23 -1.96 -19.39
CA ASN A 306 -15.71 -1.50 -20.70
C ASN A 306 -14.58 -1.39 -21.75
N GLY A 307 -13.63 -2.34 -21.72
CA GLY A 307 -12.47 -2.37 -22.62
C GLY A 307 -11.35 -1.38 -22.28
N ALA A 308 -11.53 -0.51 -21.28
CA ALA A 308 -10.51 0.45 -20.86
C ALA A 308 -9.69 -0.09 -19.68
N ASN A 309 -8.39 0.24 -19.65
CA ASN A 309 -7.54 -0.03 -18.50
C ASN A 309 -7.99 0.82 -17.30
N ILE A 310 -8.28 0.18 -16.17
CA ILE A 310 -8.70 0.86 -14.93
C ILE A 310 -7.76 0.60 -13.76
N VAL A 311 -6.59 -0.01 -13.99
CA VAL A 311 -5.66 -0.38 -12.92
C VAL A 311 -5.20 0.83 -12.10
N GLY A 312 -5.11 2.01 -12.73
CA GLY A 312 -4.74 3.27 -12.09
C GLY A 312 -5.78 3.83 -11.12
N ASN A 313 -6.99 3.25 -11.07
CA ASN A 313 -8.03 3.62 -10.12
C ASN A 313 -7.84 2.96 -8.74
N TYR A 314 -6.84 2.08 -8.60
CA TYR A 314 -6.56 1.34 -7.38
C TYR A 314 -5.22 1.75 -6.79
N SER A 315 -5.14 1.76 -5.47
CA SER A 315 -3.87 1.93 -4.75
C SER A 315 -3.10 0.62 -4.75
N LEU A 316 -2.03 0.56 -5.54
CA LEU A 316 -1.14 -0.60 -5.64
C LEU A 316 0.00 -0.52 -4.63
N THR A 317 0.52 -1.67 -4.20
CA THR A 317 1.77 -1.77 -3.42
C THR A 317 2.95 -2.11 -4.32
N SER A 318 4.18 -1.98 -3.81
CA SER A 318 5.41 -2.35 -4.53
C SER A 318 5.35 -3.77 -5.09
N ALA A 319 4.75 -4.71 -4.36
CA ALA A 319 4.59 -6.09 -4.80
C ALA A 319 3.78 -6.25 -6.10
N GLN A 320 2.86 -5.33 -6.42
CA GLN A 320 2.12 -5.35 -7.69
C GLN A 320 2.93 -4.77 -8.86
N TYR A 321 3.95 -3.94 -8.59
CA TYR A 321 4.85 -3.39 -9.61
C TYR A 321 6.02 -4.32 -9.93
N THR A 322 6.40 -5.22 -9.02
CA THR A 322 7.46 -6.21 -9.26
C THR A 322 7.08 -7.14 -10.43
N LYS A 323 8.03 -7.48 -11.28
CA LYS A 323 7.81 -8.44 -12.37
C LYS A 323 7.76 -9.88 -11.84
N GLY A 324 6.83 -10.67 -12.35
CA GLY A 324 6.67 -12.08 -12.00
C GLY A 324 5.58 -12.75 -12.82
N TYR A 325 5.02 -13.85 -12.32
CA TYR A 325 3.78 -14.40 -12.85
C TYR A 325 2.60 -13.61 -12.33
N ARG A 326 1.73 -13.13 -13.24
CA ARG A 326 0.54 -12.33 -12.92
C ARG A 326 -0.67 -12.95 -13.56
N GLY A 327 -1.65 -13.32 -12.73
CA GLY A 327 -2.86 -14.01 -13.14
C GLY A 327 -4.09 -13.11 -13.10
N GLY A 328 -5.08 -13.40 -13.93
CA GLY A 328 -6.36 -12.70 -13.91
C GLY A 328 -7.49 -13.52 -14.54
N VAL A 329 -8.72 -13.13 -14.24
CA VAL A 329 -9.92 -13.60 -14.93
C VAL A 329 -10.52 -12.45 -15.73
N ALA A 330 -10.84 -12.70 -17.00
CA ALA A 330 -11.40 -11.71 -17.90
C ALA A 330 -12.61 -12.24 -18.65
N VAL A 331 -13.46 -11.34 -19.16
CA VAL A 331 -14.66 -11.70 -19.92
C VAL A 331 -14.82 -10.85 -21.18
N LYS A 332 -15.31 -11.47 -22.25
CA LYS A 332 -15.71 -10.82 -23.49
C LYS A 332 -16.97 -11.52 -24.03
N GLY A 333 -18.11 -10.83 -23.98
CA GLY A 333 -19.39 -11.46 -24.32
C GLY A 333 -19.66 -12.70 -23.47
N GLY A 334 -19.96 -13.83 -24.11
CA GLY A 334 -20.20 -15.12 -23.45
C GLY A 334 -18.94 -15.91 -23.10
N THR A 335 -17.74 -15.36 -23.29
CA THR A 335 -16.47 -16.06 -23.07
C THR A 335 -15.75 -15.54 -21.82
N VAL A 336 -15.30 -16.46 -20.96
CA VAL A 336 -14.36 -16.21 -19.86
C VAL A 336 -12.95 -16.61 -20.28
N TYR A 337 -11.96 -15.87 -19.81
CA TYR A 337 -10.55 -16.10 -20.03
C TYR A 337 -9.84 -16.21 -18.68
N LEU A 338 -9.15 -17.32 -18.46
CA LEU A 338 -8.15 -17.44 -17.40
C LEU A 338 -6.80 -17.11 -18.02
N VAL A 339 -6.07 -16.16 -17.45
CA VAL A 339 -4.88 -15.60 -18.08
C VAL A 339 -3.75 -15.57 -17.07
N ILE A 340 -2.55 -16.01 -17.48
CA ILE A 340 -1.31 -15.75 -16.76
C ILE A 340 -0.30 -15.13 -17.72
N ALA A 341 0.14 -13.92 -17.41
CA ALA A 341 1.28 -13.27 -18.07
C ALA A 341 2.56 -13.54 -17.28
N ARG A 342 3.64 -13.87 -18.00
CA ARG A 342 4.97 -14.16 -17.43
C ARG A 342 5.87 -12.92 -17.47
N SER A 343 6.71 -12.77 -16.45
CA SER A 343 7.64 -11.62 -16.32
C SER A 343 6.93 -10.26 -16.40
N ALA A 344 5.71 -10.20 -15.88
CA ALA A 344 4.81 -9.05 -15.93
C ALA A 344 4.62 -8.45 -14.53
N SER A 345 4.39 -7.14 -14.47
CA SER A 345 3.76 -6.47 -13.33
C SER A 345 2.22 -6.52 -13.47
N VAL A 346 1.48 -6.10 -12.44
CA VAL A 346 0.02 -5.99 -12.52
C VAL A 346 -0.44 -4.94 -13.56
N PRO A 347 0.20 -3.76 -13.68
CA PRO A 347 -0.04 -2.86 -14.80
C PRO A 347 0.22 -3.46 -16.18
N ASP A 348 1.29 -4.27 -16.32
CA ASP A 348 1.56 -4.98 -17.57
C ASP A 348 0.43 -5.96 -17.91
N LEU A 349 -0.06 -6.71 -16.90
CA LEU A 349 -1.21 -7.60 -17.07
C LEU A 349 -2.45 -6.84 -17.54
N ALA A 350 -2.74 -5.66 -16.99
CA ALA A 350 -3.84 -4.82 -17.46
C ALA A 350 -3.67 -4.44 -18.95
N GLY A 351 -2.45 -4.07 -19.36
CA GLY A 351 -2.12 -3.81 -20.76
C GLY A 351 -2.31 -5.03 -21.68
N VAL A 352 -1.93 -6.22 -21.21
CA VAL A 352 -2.18 -7.49 -21.91
C VAL A 352 -3.68 -7.74 -22.08
N MET A 353 -4.47 -7.55 -21.02
CA MET A 353 -5.92 -7.75 -21.06
C MET A 353 -6.61 -6.79 -22.04
N VAL A 354 -6.18 -5.52 -22.08
CA VAL A 354 -6.66 -4.55 -23.10
C VAL A 354 -6.30 -5.02 -24.50
N ALA A 355 -5.06 -5.47 -24.73
CA ALA A 355 -4.63 -5.98 -26.05
C ALA A 355 -5.36 -7.27 -26.46
N MET A 356 -5.80 -8.09 -25.51
CA MET A 356 -6.70 -9.23 -25.78
C MET A 356 -8.12 -8.78 -26.20
N GLY A 357 -8.47 -7.50 -25.99
CA GLY A 357 -9.77 -6.93 -26.34
C GLY A 357 -10.90 -7.47 -25.47
N VAL A 358 -10.62 -7.79 -24.21
CA VAL A 358 -11.63 -8.21 -23.23
C VAL A 358 -12.44 -7.00 -22.75
N THR A 359 -13.69 -7.23 -22.34
CA THR A 359 -14.57 -6.15 -21.87
C THR A 359 -14.32 -5.83 -20.41
N HIS A 360 -14.10 -6.86 -19.59
CA HIS A 360 -13.78 -6.70 -18.17
C HIS A 360 -12.70 -7.67 -17.73
N ALA A 361 -11.89 -7.27 -16.74
CA ALA A 361 -10.86 -8.14 -16.17
C ALA A 361 -10.57 -7.80 -14.69
N LEU A 362 -10.32 -8.85 -13.91
CA LEU A 362 -9.98 -8.81 -12.50
C LEU A 362 -8.63 -9.49 -12.26
N ASN A 363 -7.76 -8.86 -11.48
CA ASN A 363 -6.49 -9.47 -11.06
C ASN A 363 -6.72 -10.62 -10.05
N LEU A 364 -5.91 -11.67 -10.13
CA LEU A 364 -5.86 -12.79 -9.19
C LEU A 364 -4.51 -12.80 -8.43
N ASP A 365 -4.34 -13.71 -7.48
CA ASP A 365 -3.03 -13.86 -6.83
C ASP A 365 -1.92 -14.21 -7.84
N GLY A 366 -0.71 -13.77 -7.55
CA GLY A 366 0.44 -13.87 -8.43
C GLY A 366 1.63 -14.60 -7.81
N GLY A 367 2.80 -14.42 -8.42
CA GLY A 367 4.06 -14.91 -7.87
C GLY A 367 4.05 -16.41 -7.62
N GLY A 368 4.50 -16.84 -6.43
CA GLY A 368 4.58 -18.25 -6.05
C GLY A 368 3.23 -18.98 -6.01
N SER A 369 2.10 -18.25 -6.00
CA SER A 369 0.76 -18.84 -6.02
C SER A 369 0.24 -19.08 -7.45
N SER A 370 0.90 -18.54 -8.48
CA SER A 370 0.43 -18.63 -9.86
C SER A 370 0.39 -20.07 -10.36
N ALA A 371 -0.81 -20.54 -10.69
CA ALA A 371 -1.05 -21.88 -11.19
C ALA A 371 -2.19 -21.85 -12.22
N MET A 372 -2.02 -22.60 -13.30
CA MET A 372 -3.04 -22.84 -14.32
C MET A 372 -3.03 -24.32 -14.68
N TYR A 373 -4.20 -24.95 -14.58
CA TYR A 373 -4.39 -26.36 -14.90
C TYR A 373 -5.36 -26.47 -16.07
N TYR A 374 -5.07 -27.36 -17.02
CA TYR A 374 -5.93 -27.61 -18.18
C TYR A 374 -5.74 -29.03 -18.69
N ASN A 375 -6.84 -29.78 -18.79
CA ASN A 375 -6.93 -31.14 -19.32
C ASN A 375 -5.83 -32.07 -18.79
N GLY A 376 -5.83 -32.33 -17.48
CA GLY A 376 -4.94 -33.33 -16.87
C GLY A 376 -3.53 -32.84 -16.54
N SER A 377 -3.19 -31.58 -16.85
CA SER A 377 -1.81 -31.08 -16.70
C SER A 377 -1.74 -29.61 -16.30
N TYR A 378 -0.70 -29.27 -15.55
CA TYR A 378 -0.35 -27.87 -15.28
C TYR A 378 0.25 -27.22 -16.53
N LYS A 379 -0.25 -26.03 -16.87
CA LYS A 379 0.32 -25.14 -17.91
C LYS A 379 1.22 -24.07 -17.31
N VAL A 380 0.90 -23.69 -16.06
CA VAL A 380 1.70 -22.87 -15.14
C VAL A 380 1.53 -23.49 -13.75
N GLY A 381 2.56 -23.49 -12.91
CA GLY A 381 2.50 -24.02 -11.55
C GLY A 381 3.40 -25.26 -11.34
N PRO A 382 3.15 -26.07 -10.29
CA PRO A 382 1.88 -26.19 -9.57
C PRO A 382 1.55 -25.05 -8.59
N GLY A 383 2.51 -24.17 -8.28
CA GLY A 383 2.34 -23.07 -7.33
C GLY A 383 2.18 -23.54 -5.89
N ARG A 384 1.89 -22.60 -4.96
CA ARG A 384 1.51 -22.90 -3.58
C ARG A 384 0.21 -23.70 -3.50
N LEU A 385 -0.02 -24.35 -2.36
CA LEU A 385 -1.36 -24.79 -1.97
C LEU A 385 -2.26 -23.56 -1.77
N LEU A 386 -3.52 -23.67 -2.18
CA LEU A 386 -4.43 -22.54 -2.30
C LEU A 386 -5.62 -22.70 -1.36
N PRO A 387 -6.04 -21.63 -0.66
CA PRO A 387 -7.27 -21.65 0.14
C PRO A 387 -8.54 -21.50 -0.71
N ASN A 388 -8.40 -21.02 -1.95
CA ASN A 388 -9.50 -20.94 -2.92
C ASN A 388 -8.99 -20.93 -4.37
N ALA A 389 -9.88 -21.26 -5.30
CA ALA A 389 -9.59 -21.34 -6.73
C ALA A 389 -10.80 -21.05 -7.61
N LEU A 390 -10.54 -20.75 -8.89
CA LEU A 390 -11.55 -20.64 -9.93
C LEU A 390 -11.41 -21.83 -10.90
N ILE A 391 -12.52 -22.54 -11.12
CA ILE A 391 -12.61 -23.78 -11.88
C ILE A 391 -13.53 -23.60 -13.09
N LEU A 392 -13.23 -24.29 -14.18
CA LEU A 392 -14.10 -24.43 -15.35
C LEU A 392 -14.59 -25.88 -15.43
N LYS A 393 -15.92 -26.06 -15.47
CA LYS A 393 -16.57 -27.38 -15.52
C LYS A 393 -17.72 -27.45 -16.52
#